data_AF-A0A925DRH8-F1
#
_entry.id   AF-A0A925DRH8-F1
#
_cell.length_a   1.000
_cell.length_b   1.000
_cell.length_c   1.000
_cell.angle_alpha   90.00
_cell.angle_beta   90.00
_cell.angle_gamma   90.00
#
_symmetry.space_group_name_H-M   'P 1'
#
loop_
_entity.id
_entity.type
_entity.pdbx_description
1 polymer ?
#
loop_
_entity_poly.entity_id
_entity_poly.type
_entity_poly.pdbx_seq_one_letter_code
_entity_poly.pdbx_strand_id
1 'polypeptide(L)'
;MKKILCSVFLFCALRFSAQTYYPFATDSATWTVVEYGYGTIPPQTGTWHYGMAGDTIFNGLLYSKLYVNQGSLGSVNPEPVFNLQTATYLGAIREDSTKKILFRKWSDTIEILRYDFSLNVGDTFCFNNEPCGIQCHQVAAVDSILINGAYRRQIHFSYGGQSETWIEGIGSIVGAFEFFWCFTGNIE
;
A
#
# COMPACT_ATOMS: atom_id res chain seq x y z
N MET A 1 -16.75 68.72 2.23
CA MET A 1 -16.08 67.81 1.28
C MET A 1 -16.00 66.42 1.92
N LYS A 2 -16.95 65.52 1.62
CA LYS A 2 -16.98 64.15 2.16
C LYS A 2 -16.03 63.27 1.35
N LYS A 3 -14.95 62.80 1.95
CA LYS A 3 -14.03 61.82 1.35
C LYS A 3 -14.68 60.43 1.48
N ILE A 4 -15.17 59.88 0.38
CA ILE A 4 -15.65 58.50 0.32
C ILE A 4 -14.40 57.62 0.18
N LEU A 5 -14.11 56.83 1.22
CA LEU A 5 -13.02 55.86 1.20
C LEU A 5 -13.54 54.59 0.50
N CYS A 6 -13.25 54.45 -0.80
CA CYS A 6 -13.53 53.21 -1.53
C CYS A 6 -12.55 52.11 -1.08
N SER A 7 -12.97 51.30 -0.11
CA SER A 7 -12.26 50.08 0.26
C SER A 7 -12.55 49.00 -0.80
N VAL A 8 -11.63 48.83 -1.75
CA VAL A 8 -11.69 47.75 -2.74
C VAL A 8 -11.30 46.44 -2.03
N PHE A 9 -12.28 45.60 -1.73
CA PHE A 9 -12.06 44.25 -1.19
C PHE A 9 -11.63 43.35 -2.35
N LEU A 10 -10.31 43.18 -2.52
CA LEU A 10 -9.73 42.29 -3.52
C LEU A 10 -10.00 40.84 -3.10
N PHE A 11 -11.09 40.25 -3.61
CA PHE A 11 -11.36 38.82 -3.48
C PHE A 11 -10.33 38.05 -4.34
N CYS A 12 -9.19 37.74 -3.75
CA CYS A 12 -8.24 36.80 -4.33
C CYS A 12 -8.94 35.42 -4.34
N ALA A 13 -9.33 34.94 -5.51
CA ALA A 13 -9.86 33.59 -5.66
C ALA A 13 -8.73 32.59 -5.37
N LEU A 14 -8.63 32.17 -4.10
CA LEU A 14 -7.76 31.08 -3.69
C LEU A 14 -8.25 29.81 -4.40
N ARG A 15 -7.54 29.42 -5.45
CA ARG A 15 -7.66 28.09 -6.05
C ARG A 15 -7.11 27.11 -5.00
N PHE A 16 -7.98 26.58 -4.15
CA PHE A 16 -7.66 25.40 -3.38
C PHE A 16 -7.47 24.25 -4.37
N SER A 17 -6.23 23.88 -4.66
CA SER A 17 -5.95 22.62 -5.31
C SER A 17 -6.07 21.55 -4.25
N ALA A 18 -7.16 20.79 -4.26
CA ALA A 18 -7.13 19.48 -3.64
C ALA A 18 -6.05 18.67 -4.38
N GLN A 19 -5.19 17.97 -3.65
CA GLN A 19 -4.23 17.06 -4.28
C GLN A 19 -5.03 16.05 -5.12
N THR A 20 -4.64 15.87 -6.38
CA THR A 20 -5.25 14.85 -7.23
C THR A 20 -4.95 13.49 -6.62
N TYR A 21 -6.02 12.75 -6.29
CA TYR A 21 -5.90 11.41 -5.77
C TYR A 21 -5.31 10.47 -6.84
N TYR A 22 -4.32 9.66 -6.45
CA TYR A 22 -3.77 8.59 -7.27
C TYR A 22 -4.43 7.26 -6.91
N PRO A 23 -5.29 6.69 -7.79
CA PRO A 23 -5.89 5.39 -7.56
C PRO A 23 -4.85 4.32 -7.32
N PHE A 24 -5.19 3.33 -6.49
CA PHE A 24 -4.34 2.18 -6.31
C PHE A 24 -4.14 1.49 -7.65
N ALA A 25 -2.89 1.20 -8.01
CA ALA A 25 -2.64 0.49 -9.25
C ALA A 25 -3.34 -0.87 -9.16
N THR A 26 -4.19 -1.20 -10.13
CA THR A 26 -4.95 -2.47 -10.18
C THR A 26 -4.84 -3.21 -11.51
N ASP A 27 -4.24 -2.61 -12.53
CA ASP A 27 -4.21 -3.13 -13.90
C ASP A 27 -2.99 -4.02 -14.21
N SER A 28 -1.80 -3.64 -13.73
CA SER A 28 -0.53 -4.25 -14.15
C SER A 28 0.63 -4.06 -13.16
N ALA A 29 0.39 -3.48 -11.98
CA ALA A 29 1.49 -3.25 -11.04
C ALA A 29 2.05 -4.57 -10.51
N THR A 30 3.35 -4.52 -10.26
CA THR A 30 4.13 -5.60 -9.69
C THR A 30 4.96 -5.06 -8.54
N TRP A 31 5.16 -5.89 -7.53
CA TRP A 31 5.96 -5.57 -6.35
C TRP A 31 6.96 -6.70 -6.13
N THR A 32 8.17 -6.35 -5.73
CA THR A 32 9.15 -7.32 -5.25
C THR A 32 9.44 -6.99 -3.80
N VAL A 33 9.30 -7.99 -2.94
CA VAL A 33 9.65 -7.89 -1.52
C VAL A 33 10.84 -8.79 -1.26
N VAL A 34 11.76 -8.31 -0.41
CA VAL A 34 12.95 -9.04 0.01
C VAL A 34 12.75 -9.43 1.47
N GLU A 35 12.84 -10.72 1.75
CA GLU A 35 12.74 -11.29 3.09
C GLU A 35 14.13 -11.68 3.58
N TYR A 36 14.42 -11.43 4.86
CA TYR A 36 15.67 -11.84 5.50
C TYR A 36 15.40 -12.97 6.50
N GLY A 37 15.98 -14.14 6.24
CA GLY A 37 15.88 -15.31 7.11
C GLY A 37 16.70 -15.12 8.39
N TYR A 38 16.02 -14.99 9.53
CA TYR A 38 16.66 -14.92 10.84
C TYR A 38 17.31 -16.26 11.25
N GLY A 39 18.49 -16.19 11.87
CA GLY A 39 19.15 -17.36 12.46
C GLY A 39 20.02 -18.18 11.51
N THR A 40 20.28 -17.71 10.29
CA THR A 40 21.23 -18.32 9.35
C THR A 40 22.48 -17.44 9.18
N ILE A 41 23.66 -18.05 9.10
CA ILE A 41 24.94 -17.36 8.83
C ILE A 41 25.59 -18.03 7.61
N PRO A 42 25.73 -17.33 6.46
CA PRO A 42 25.20 -15.98 6.18
C PRO A 42 23.65 -15.94 6.16
N PRO A 43 23.03 -14.75 6.35
CA PRO A 43 21.58 -14.61 6.28
C PRO A 43 21.09 -15.06 4.90
N GLN A 44 20.14 -15.97 4.88
CA GLN A 44 19.48 -16.31 3.63
C GLN A 44 18.48 -15.22 3.26
N THR A 45 18.55 -14.75 2.02
CA THR A 45 17.60 -13.77 1.48
C THR A 45 16.57 -14.47 0.60
N GLY A 46 15.30 -14.18 0.84
CA GLY A 46 14.19 -14.57 -0.03
C GLY A 46 13.66 -13.39 -0.81
N THR A 47 13.01 -13.70 -1.93
CA THR A 47 12.27 -12.71 -2.69
C THR A 47 10.87 -13.24 -2.98
N TRP A 48 9.89 -12.36 -2.90
CA TRP A 48 8.51 -12.62 -3.31
C TRP A 48 8.12 -11.59 -4.37
N HIS A 49 7.54 -12.06 -5.47
CA HIS A 49 7.09 -11.20 -6.56
C HIS A 49 5.58 -11.22 -6.63
N TYR A 50 4.94 -10.09 -6.35
CA TYR A 50 3.51 -9.92 -6.45
C TYR A 50 3.17 -9.23 -7.77
N GLY A 51 2.03 -9.57 -8.34
CA GLY A 51 1.54 -8.90 -9.55
C GLY A 51 0.05 -9.01 -9.71
N MET A 52 -0.55 -8.02 -10.34
CA MET A 52 -1.97 -8.05 -10.68
C MET A 52 -2.17 -8.40 -12.14
N ALA A 53 -3.18 -9.23 -12.40
CA ALA A 53 -3.50 -9.64 -13.76
C ALA A 53 -4.97 -10.01 -13.92
N GLY A 54 -5.71 -9.14 -14.60
CA GLY A 54 -7.10 -9.37 -14.98
C GLY A 54 -8.08 -9.26 -13.82
N ASP A 55 -9.36 -9.24 -14.19
CA ASP A 55 -10.43 -8.91 -13.27
C ASP A 55 -11.27 -10.11 -12.85
N THR A 56 -12.01 -9.94 -11.77
CA THR A 56 -13.03 -10.87 -11.29
C THR A 56 -14.17 -10.11 -10.63
N ILE A 57 -15.33 -10.76 -10.50
CA ILE A 57 -16.52 -10.17 -9.90
C ILE A 57 -16.94 -11.04 -8.72
N PHE A 58 -17.09 -10.42 -7.56
CA PHE A 58 -17.67 -11.05 -6.38
C PHE A 58 -18.82 -10.20 -5.86
N ASN A 59 -20.00 -10.81 -5.71
CA ASN A 59 -21.21 -10.13 -5.23
C ASN A 59 -21.55 -8.83 -6.01
N GLY A 60 -21.30 -8.83 -7.32
CA GLY A 60 -21.54 -7.68 -8.20
C GLY A 60 -20.48 -6.55 -8.11
N LEU A 61 -19.44 -6.72 -7.31
CA LEU A 61 -18.33 -5.77 -7.19
C LEU A 61 -17.15 -6.25 -8.04
N LEU A 62 -16.50 -5.32 -8.73
CA LEU A 62 -15.31 -5.57 -9.55
C LEU A 62 -14.05 -5.58 -8.66
N TYR A 63 -13.18 -6.56 -8.90
CA TYR A 63 -11.87 -6.69 -8.26
C TYR A 63 -10.83 -7.02 -9.32
N SER A 64 -9.59 -6.67 -9.03
CA SER A 64 -8.43 -7.09 -9.82
C SER A 64 -7.69 -8.20 -9.09
N LYS A 65 -7.33 -9.25 -9.83
CA LYS A 65 -6.72 -10.46 -9.26
C LYS A 65 -5.27 -10.19 -8.88
N LEU A 66 -4.87 -10.68 -7.70
CA LEU A 66 -3.52 -10.63 -7.17
C LEU A 66 -2.89 -12.03 -7.21
N TYR A 67 -1.64 -12.08 -7.67
CA TYR A 67 -0.84 -13.29 -7.81
C TYR A 67 0.51 -13.12 -7.12
N VAL A 68 1.17 -14.24 -6.83
CA VAL A 68 2.53 -14.27 -6.26
C VAL A 68 3.40 -15.35 -6.88
N ASN A 69 4.68 -15.04 -7.09
CA ASN A 69 5.75 -16.00 -7.33
C ASN A 69 6.71 -16.02 -6.15
N GLN A 70 7.19 -17.22 -5.78
CA GLN A 70 8.33 -17.36 -4.91
C GLN A 70 9.61 -17.18 -5.74
N GLY A 71 10.45 -16.26 -5.31
CA GLY A 71 11.79 -16.08 -5.83
C GLY A 71 12.79 -16.94 -5.07
N SER A 72 13.87 -16.33 -4.58
CA SER A 72 15.15 -17.00 -4.31
C SER A 72 15.22 -18.01 -3.14
N LEU A 73 14.41 -17.88 -2.08
CA LEU A 73 14.59 -18.67 -0.85
C LEU A 73 13.70 -19.91 -0.83
N GLY A 74 14.33 -21.10 -0.80
CA GLY A 74 13.64 -22.38 -0.69
C GLY A 74 12.95 -22.88 -1.96
N SER A 75 13.01 -22.11 -3.07
CA SER A 75 12.44 -22.54 -4.35
C SER A 75 13.42 -23.42 -5.14
N VAL A 76 12.91 -24.51 -5.70
CA VAL A 76 13.66 -25.37 -6.63
C VAL A 76 13.87 -24.68 -7.98
N ASN A 77 13.02 -23.69 -8.32
CA ASN A 77 13.10 -22.86 -9.53
C ASN A 77 12.61 -21.44 -9.20
N PRO A 78 13.47 -20.57 -8.65
CA PRO A 78 13.07 -19.22 -8.28
C PRO A 78 12.76 -18.37 -9.51
N GLU A 79 11.62 -17.68 -9.50
CA GLU A 79 11.36 -16.66 -10.53
C GLU A 79 12.20 -15.41 -10.24
N PRO A 80 12.90 -14.82 -11.22
CA PRO A 80 13.71 -13.62 -10.99
C PRO A 80 12.87 -12.33 -10.90
N VAL A 81 11.66 -12.37 -11.45
CA VAL A 81 10.67 -11.29 -11.48
C VAL A 81 9.26 -11.91 -11.47
N PHE A 82 8.22 -11.09 -11.33
CA PHE A 82 6.84 -11.56 -11.45
C PHE A 82 6.59 -12.23 -12.81
N ASN A 83 6.05 -13.44 -12.79
CA ASN A 83 5.72 -14.24 -13.95
C ASN A 83 4.35 -14.89 -13.78
N LEU A 84 3.35 -14.34 -14.48
CA LEU A 84 1.96 -14.78 -14.38
C LEU A 84 1.76 -16.27 -14.74
N GLN A 85 2.60 -16.86 -15.60
CA GLN A 85 2.43 -18.25 -16.03
C GLN A 85 2.72 -19.26 -14.92
N THR A 86 3.60 -18.89 -13.99
CA THR A 86 4.01 -19.73 -12.85
C THR A 86 3.49 -19.20 -11.52
N ALA A 87 2.76 -18.07 -11.53
CA ALA A 87 2.28 -17.43 -10.32
C ALA A 87 1.09 -18.15 -9.70
N THR A 88 1.04 -18.14 -8.38
CA THR A 88 -0.10 -18.65 -7.59
C THR A 88 -1.11 -17.54 -7.37
N TYR A 89 -2.39 -17.83 -7.61
CA TYR A 89 -3.48 -16.89 -7.32
C TYR A 89 -3.69 -16.74 -5.81
N LEU A 90 -3.53 -15.52 -5.28
CA LEU A 90 -3.71 -15.22 -3.86
C LEU A 90 -5.14 -14.79 -3.51
N GLY A 91 -5.80 -14.10 -4.43
CA GLY A 91 -7.08 -13.45 -4.17
C GLY A 91 -7.27 -12.24 -5.07
N ALA A 92 -8.14 -11.33 -4.68
CA ALA A 92 -8.41 -10.14 -5.47
C ALA A 92 -8.51 -8.90 -4.59
N ILE A 93 -8.14 -7.76 -5.16
CA ILE A 93 -8.13 -6.46 -4.52
C ILE A 93 -9.18 -5.58 -5.19
N ARG A 94 -9.87 -4.77 -4.41
CA ARG A 94 -10.59 -3.62 -4.93
C ARG A 94 -10.33 -2.38 -4.12
N GLU A 95 -10.46 -1.26 -4.78
CA GLU A 95 -10.56 0.05 -4.14
C GLU A 95 -12.04 0.42 -3.98
N ASP A 96 -12.43 0.91 -2.80
CA ASP A 96 -13.77 1.45 -2.58
C ASP A 96 -13.85 2.98 -2.80
N SER A 97 -15.06 3.52 -2.78
CA SER A 97 -15.30 4.97 -2.97
C SER A 97 -14.70 5.85 -1.86
N THR A 98 -14.21 5.25 -0.77
CA THR A 98 -13.57 5.92 0.36
C THR A 98 -12.05 5.78 0.35
N LYS A 99 -11.46 5.31 -0.76
CA LYS A 99 -10.00 5.12 -0.94
C LYS A 99 -9.41 4.01 -0.06
N LYS A 100 -10.26 3.06 0.35
CA LYS A 100 -9.82 1.88 1.07
C LYS A 100 -9.55 0.75 0.11
N ILE A 101 -8.44 0.06 0.34
CA ILE A 101 -8.01 -1.08 -0.44
C ILE A 101 -8.38 -2.32 0.33
N LEU A 102 -9.29 -3.09 -0.24
CA LEU A 102 -9.89 -4.27 0.35
C LEU A 102 -9.38 -5.49 -0.40
N PHE A 103 -8.84 -6.43 0.35
CA PHE A 103 -8.35 -7.69 -0.17
C PHE A 103 -9.30 -8.82 0.21
N ARG A 104 -9.65 -9.64 -0.79
CA ARG A 104 -10.39 -10.88 -0.58
C ARG A 104 -9.52 -12.05 -1.00
N LYS A 105 -9.16 -12.90 -0.04
CA LYS A 105 -8.39 -14.13 -0.31
C LYS A 105 -9.18 -15.07 -1.21
N TRP A 106 -8.49 -15.83 -2.05
CA TRP A 106 -9.12 -16.77 -2.99
C TRP A 106 -10.03 -17.81 -2.31
N SER A 107 -9.71 -18.21 -1.08
CA SER A 107 -10.44 -19.21 -0.30
C SER A 107 -11.59 -18.65 0.54
N ASP A 108 -11.66 -17.33 0.70
CA ASP A 108 -12.50 -16.69 1.70
C ASP A 108 -13.67 -15.94 1.04
N THR A 109 -14.67 -15.59 1.82
CA THR A 109 -15.81 -14.76 1.36
C THR A 109 -15.78 -13.35 1.92
N ILE A 110 -14.86 -13.07 2.83
CA ILE A 110 -14.78 -11.82 3.59
C ILE A 110 -13.64 -10.96 3.03
N GLU A 111 -13.84 -9.65 3.07
CA GLU A 111 -12.83 -8.66 2.73
C GLU A 111 -12.02 -8.25 3.96
N ILE A 112 -10.72 -8.08 3.77
CA ILE A 112 -9.79 -7.57 4.77
C ILE A 112 -9.31 -6.20 4.30
N LEU A 113 -9.41 -5.20 5.17
CA LEU A 113 -8.85 -3.88 4.92
C LEU A 113 -7.32 -3.98 4.89
N ARG A 114 -6.72 -3.62 3.75
CA ARG A 114 -5.27 -3.63 3.55
C ARG A 114 -4.64 -2.25 3.59
N TYR A 115 -5.30 -1.27 2.97
CA TYR A 115 -4.84 0.11 3.02
C TYR A 115 -6.01 1.05 3.21
N ASP A 116 -5.76 2.16 3.88
CA ASP A 116 -6.66 3.30 3.96
C ASP A 116 -5.85 4.57 3.68
N PHE A 117 -5.91 5.05 2.44
CA PHE A 117 -5.20 6.26 2.04
C PHE A 117 -5.95 7.54 2.42
N SER A 118 -6.98 7.46 3.26
CA SER A 118 -7.68 8.63 3.82
C SER A 118 -7.18 9.06 5.21
N LEU A 119 -6.36 8.22 5.87
CA LEU A 119 -5.84 8.46 7.23
C LEU A 119 -5.01 9.74 7.32
N ASN A 120 -5.10 10.45 8.43
CA ASN A 120 -4.39 11.70 8.75
C ASN A 120 -3.53 11.53 9.99
N VAL A 121 -2.64 12.49 10.24
CA VAL A 121 -1.80 12.50 11.46
C VAL A 121 -2.68 12.39 12.70
N GLY A 122 -2.34 11.43 13.57
CA GLY A 122 -3.10 11.11 14.78
C GLY A 122 -4.11 9.98 14.63
N ASP A 123 -4.52 9.64 13.40
CA ASP A 123 -5.38 8.47 13.14
C ASP A 123 -4.62 7.17 13.42
N THR A 124 -5.35 6.09 13.67
CA THR A 124 -4.76 4.77 13.96
C THR A 124 -5.26 3.74 12.95
N PHE A 125 -4.34 2.93 12.44
CA PHE A 125 -4.66 1.77 11.61
C PHE A 125 -4.22 0.49 12.30
N CYS A 126 -5.08 -0.53 12.28
CA CYS A 126 -4.80 -1.83 12.89
C CYS A 126 -4.56 -2.86 11.80
N PHE A 127 -3.31 -3.31 11.70
CA PHE A 127 -2.85 -4.37 10.83
C PHE A 127 -3.25 -5.72 11.41
N ASN A 128 -3.93 -6.54 10.62
CA ASN A 128 -4.13 -7.95 10.96
C ASN A 128 -3.00 -8.78 10.33
N ASN A 129 -1.98 -9.07 11.13
CA ASN A 129 -0.78 -9.77 10.70
C ASN A 129 -0.75 -11.16 11.33
N GLU A 130 -1.54 -12.09 10.84
CA GLU A 130 -1.44 -13.48 11.30
C GLU A 130 -0.05 -14.05 10.94
N PRO A 131 0.62 -14.79 11.84
CA PRO A 131 0.16 -15.26 13.18
C PRO A 131 0.45 -14.29 14.35
N CYS A 132 0.98 -13.11 14.08
CA CYS A 132 1.44 -12.10 15.03
C CYS A 132 0.29 -11.33 15.71
N GLY A 133 -0.95 -11.52 15.25
CA GLY A 133 -2.15 -10.88 15.75
C GLY A 133 -2.35 -9.46 15.24
N ILE A 134 -3.23 -8.72 15.92
CA ILE A 134 -3.61 -7.35 15.55
C ILE A 134 -2.61 -6.36 16.13
N GLN A 135 -2.00 -5.54 15.27
CA GLN A 135 -1.07 -4.48 15.66
C GLN A 135 -1.61 -3.14 15.20
N CYS A 136 -1.82 -2.20 16.12
CA CYS A 136 -2.34 -0.88 15.81
C CYS A 136 -1.21 0.15 15.84
N HIS A 137 -1.10 0.94 14.76
CA HIS A 137 -0.08 1.97 14.61
C HIS A 137 -0.74 3.30 14.30
N GLN A 138 -0.25 4.35 14.97
CA GLN A 138 -0.70 5.71 14.72
C GLN A 138 0.06 6.30 13.54
N VAL A 139 -0.65 7.07 12.72
CA VAL A 139 -0.04 7.91 11.69
C VAL A 139 0.73 9.04 12.37
N ALA A 140 2.05 8.99 12.23
CA ALA A 140 2.98 9.94 12.81
C ALA A 140 3.17 11.16 11.91
N ALA A 141 3.15 10.96 10.58
CA ALA A 141 3.31 12.03 9.61
C ALA A 141 2.55 11.72 8.32
N VAL A 142 2.16 12.77 7.62
CA VAL A 142 1.62 12.71 6.26
C VAL A 142 2.30 13.79 5.45
N ASP A 143 2.90 13.40 4.32
CA ASP A 143 3.53 14.34 3.39
C ASP A 143 3.35 13.88 1.93
N SER A 144 4.26 14.27 1.03
CA SER A 144 4.21 13.89 -0.37
C SER A 144 5.60 13.64 -0.97
N ILE A 145 5.67 12.68 -1.88
CA ILE A 145 6.86 12.36 -2.67
C ILE A 145 6.62 12.58 -4.16
N LEU A 146 7.63 13.08 -4.87
CA LEU A 146 7.59 13.24 -6.32
C LEU A 146 7.99 11.92 -7.00
N ILE A 147 7.04 11.28 -7.69
CA ILE A 147 7.26 10.04 -8.45
C ILE A 147 6.77 10.25 -9.88
N ASN A 148 7.64 10.07 -10.87
CA ASN A 148 7.34 10.22 -12.30
C ASN A 148 6.65 11.56 -12.64
N GLY A 149 7.10 12.66 -12.02
CA GLY A 149 6.57 14.01 -12.26
C GLY A 149 5.27 14.34 -11.52
N ALA A 150 4.78 13.44 -10.66
CA ALA A 150 3.57 13.61 -9.89
C ALA A 150 3.82 13.50 -8.38
N TYR A 151 3.23 14.41 -7.60
CA TYR A 151 3.27 14.30 -6.14
C TYR A 151 2.23 13.29 -5.65
N ARG A 152 2.71 12.23 -4.98
CA ARG A 152 1.89 11.21 -4.34
C ARG A 152 1.93 11.39 -2.83
N ARG A 153 0.79 11.24 -2.18
CA ARG A 153 0.67 11.31 -0.71
C ARG A 153 1.45 10.17 -0.05
N GLN A 154 2.18 10.47 1.02
CA GLN A 154 2.82 9.47 1.89
C GLN A 154 2.16 9.49 3.27
N ILE A 155 2.03 8.32 3.87
CA ILE A 155 1.51 8.13 5.23
C ILE A 155 2.58 7.35 6.00
N HIS A 156 3.11 7.95 7.06
CA HIS A 156 4.15 7.36 7.89
C HIS A 156 3.56 6.91 9.22
N PHE A 157 3.82 5.66 9.59
CA PHE A 157 3.41 5.07 10.85
C PHE A 157 4.59 5.00 11.82
N SER A 158 4.34 5.30 13.09
CA SER A 158 5.32 5.13 14.17
C SER A 158 5.10 3.80 14.89
N TYR A 159 6.11 2.94 14.91
CA TYR A 159 6.07 1.69 15.67
C TYR A 159 7.41 1.36 16.32
N GLY A 160 7.56 1.54 17.63
CA GLY A 160 8.57 0.83 18.45
C GLY A 160 10.03 0.79 17.95
N GLY A 161 10.46 1.71 17.08
CA GLY A 161 11.79 1.72 16.43
C GLY A 161 11.82 1.37 14.93
N GLN A 162 10.72 0.88 14.36
CA GLN A 162 10.53 0.65 12.93
C GLN A 162 9.57 1.71 12.33
N SER A 163 9.73 1.99 11.04
CA SER A 163 8.88 2.92 10.28
C SER A 163 8.26 2.21 9.09
N GLU A 164 6.93 2.27 8.99
CA GLU A 164 6.18 1.88 7.80
C GLU A 164 5.75 3.15 7.07
N THR A 165 5.86 3.14 5.74
CA THR A 165 5.41 4.24 4.88
C THR A 165 4.56 3.69 3.76
N TRP A 166 3.34 4.20 3.65
CA TRP A 166 2.47 3.93 2.53
C TRP A 166 2.50 5.08 1.53
N ILE A 167 2.58 4.74 0.24
CA ILE A 167 2.53 5.71 -0.86
C ILE A 167 1.22 5.50 -1.61
N GLU A 168 0.45 6.58 -1.74
CA GLU A 168 -0.81 6.59 -2.47
C GLU A 168 -0.62 6.11 -3.92
N GLY A 169 -1.49 5.20 -4.34
CA GLY A 169 -1.38 4.54 -5.65
C GLY A 169 -0.37 3.39 -5.74
N ILE A 170 0.41 3.11 -4.69
CA ILE A 170 1.48 2.09 -4.70
C ILE A 170 1.33 1.07 -3.55
N GLY A 171 1.05 1.51 -2.32
CA GLY A 171 1.04 0.65 -1.13
C GLY A 171 2.22 0.89 -0.18
N SER A 172 2.48 -0.10 0.68
CA SER A 172 3.62 -0.11 1.61
C SER A 172 4.96 -0.19 0.89
N ILE A 173 5.98 0.47 1.44
CA ILE A 173 7.37 0.38 0.96
C ILE A 173 8.16 -0.78 1.58
N VAL A 174 7.67 -1.38 2.67
CA VAL A 174 8.33 -2.51 3.34
C VAL A 174 7.70 -3.85 2.98
N GLY A 175 6.43 -3.89 2.58
CA GLY A 175 5.76 -5.12 2.16
C GLY A 175 4.35 -4.87 1.64
N ALA A 176 4.13 -5.11 0.35
CA ALA A 176 2.86 -4.75 -0.30
C ALA A 176 1.67 -5.64 0.10
N PHE A 177 1.89 -6.94 0.30
CA PHE A 177 0.81 -7.91 0.54
C PHE A 177 1.25 -9.11 1.39
N GLU A 178 2.38 -9.02 2.10
CA GLU A 178 2.92 -10.20 2.77
C GLU A 178 1.99 -10.72 3.89
N PHE A 179 1.81 -12.04 3.92
CA PHE A 179 0.96 -12.77 4.87
C PHE A 179 1.79 -13.58 5.86
N PHE A 180 3.11 -13.51 5.75
CA PHE A 180 4.02 -14.40 6.44
C PHE A 180 5.13 -13.53 7.03
N TRP A 181 5.25 -13.63 8.35
CA TRP A 181 6.23 -12.97 9.20
C TRP A 181 5.86 -11.56 9.66
N CYS A 182 5.99 -11.36 10.97
CA CYS A 182 5.74 -10.11 11.65
C CYS A 182 6.75 -9.08 11.14
N PHE A 183 6.38 -8.29 10.12
CA PHE A 183 7.15 -7.18 9.54
C PHE A 183 8.67 -7.29 9.71
N THR A 184 9.36 -7.96 8.80
CA THR A 184 10.83 -7.99 8.84
C THR A 184 11.39 -6.80 8.07
N GLY A 185 11.93 -5.83 8.81
CA GLY A 185 12.57 -4.66 8.23
C GLY A 185 13.24 -3.81 9.31
N ASN A 186 14.18 -4.38 10.08
CA ASN A 186 15.21 -3.54 10.67
C ASN A 186 16.12 -3.10 9.53
N ILE A 187 16.00 -1.83 9.14
CA ILE A 187 17.03 -1.16 8.37
C ILE A 187 17.98 -0.57 9.41
N GLU A 188 19.17 -1.16 9.57
CA GLU A 188 20.33 -0.39 10.04
C GLU A 188 20.85 0.48 8.90
#